data_AF-A0A238YPY4-F1
#
_entry.id   AF-A0A238YPY4-F1
#
_cell.length_a   1.000
_cell.length_b   1.000
_cell.length_c   1.000
_cell.angle_alpha   90.00
_cell.angle_beta   90.00
_cell.angle_gamma   90.00
#
_symmetry.space_group_name_H-M   'P 1'
#
loop_
_entity.id
_entity.type
_entity.pdbx_description
1 polymer ?
#
loop_
_entity_poly.entity_id
_entity_poly.type
_entity_poly.pdbx_seq_one_letter_code
_entity_poly.pdbx_strand_id
1 'polypeptide(L)'
;MKRSPAVAVLMTVTALAGCSTAGDPEPFQPTDVVKIDEGAVDGAGWTLVTFHNADGETCLELRDAGMRENPDLSGGCGPWNDDPTGGRYMDGKGPGRSEFAYGLLKAPVATVTATAPGQNAVTVSAKSMPAGSGAAKFFVIAFPDDTETWRYTAKDDHGAPVELGP
;
A
#
# COMPACT_ATOMS: atom_id res chain seq x y z
N MET A 1 -34.49 -70.19 17.19
CA MET A 1 -33.45 -69.39 16.51
C MET A 1 -33.99 -68.94 15.15
N LYS A 2 -34.49 -67.70 15.06
CA LYS A 2 -35.06 -67.12 13.83
C LYS A 2 -34.07 -66.08 13.30
N ARG A 3 -33.56 -66.29 12.09
CA ARG A 3 -32.72 -65.34 11.35
C ARG A 3 -33.64 -64.42 10.53
N SER A 4 -33.53 -63.11 10.72
CA SER A 4 -34.12 -62.11 9.83
C SER A 4 -33.05 -61.61 8.85
N PRO A 5 -33.37 -61.46 7.55
CA PRO A 5 -32.42 -60.96 6.56
C PRO A 5 -32.30 -59.43 6.59
N ALA A 6 -31.10 -58.96 6.29
CA ALA A 6 -30.75 -57.55 6.13
C ALA A 6 -31.41 -56.95 4.89
N VAL A 7 -31.97 -55.75 5.03
CA VAL A 7 -32.41 -54.90 3.92
C VAL A 7 -31.33 -53.85 3.70
N ALA A 8 -30.62 -53.96 2.59
CA ALA A 8 -29.69 -52.93 2.12
C ALA A 8 -30.50 -51.86 1.38
N VAL A 9 -30.56 -50.64 1.92
CA VAL A 9 -31.13 -49.48 1.25
C VAL A 9 -30.04 -48.85 0.38
N LEU A 10 -30.21 -48.95 -0.93
CA LEU A 10 -29.39 -48.29 -1.92
C LEU A 10 -29.80 -46.80 -1.97
N MET A 11 -29.01 -45.91 -1.34
CA MET A 11 -29.18 -44.47 -1.51
C MET A 11 -28.57 -44.04 -2.84
N THR A 12 -29.43 -43.80 -3.82
CA THR A 12 -29.07 -43.14 -5.08
C THR A 12 -28.85 -41.66 -4.78
N VAL A 13 -27.59 -41.22 -4.73
CA VAL A 13 -27.26 -39.78 -4.69
C VAL A 13 -27.48 -39.24 -6.09
N THR A 14 -28.61 -38.55 -6.28
CA THR A 14 -28.87 -37.75 -7.47
C THR A 14 -27.87 -36.60 -7.49
N ALA A 15 -26.88 -36.66 -8.37
CA ALA A 15 -26.00 -35.54 -8.64
C ALA A 15 -26.85 -34.42 -9.27
N LEU A 16 -27.19 -33.41 -8.47
CA LEU A 16 -27.66 -32.13 -8.96
C LEU A 16 -26.53 -31.53 -9.78
N ALA A 17 -26.71 -31.48 -11.10
CA ALA A 17 -25.91 -30.65 -11.99
C ALA A 17 -26.10 -29.20 -11.53
N GLY A 18 -25.12 -28.69 -10.79
CA GLY A 18 -25.06 -27.28 -10.41
C GLY A 18 -24.90 -26.46 -11.68
N CYS A 19 -25.94 -25.69 -12.02
CA CYS A 19 -25.81 -24.56 -12.92
C CYS A 19 -24.74 -23.64 -12.34
N SER A 20 -23.58 -23.54 -12.99
CA SER A 20 -22.63 -22.45 -12.75
C SER A 20 -23.33 -21.15 -13.09
N THR A 21 -23.99 -20.56 -12.10
CA THR A 21 -24.28 -19.13 -12.11
C THR A 21 -22.92 -18.47 -12.19
N ALA A 22 -22.71 -17.64 -13.23
CA ALA A 22 -21.56 -16.75 -13.28
C ALA A 22 -21.65 -15.91 -12.01
N GLY A 23 -20.92 -16.34 -10.98
CA GLY A 23 -20.97 -15.76 -9.65
C GLY A 23 -20.46 -14.35 -9.75
N ASP A 24 -21.22 -13.42 -9.18
CA ASP A 24 -20.72 -12.07 -8.94
C ASP A 24 -19.32 -12.17 -8.30
N PRO A 25 -18.35 -11.35 -8.72
CA PRO A 25 -17.02 -11.38 -8.14
C PRO A 25 -17.15 -11.24 -6.62
N GLU A 26 -16.51 -12.14 -5.86
CA GLU A 26 -16.53 -12.06 -4.40
C GLU A 26 -15.98 -10.69 -3.97
N PRO A 27 -16.62 -10.02 -3.00
CA PRO A 27 -16.16 -8.72 -2.53
C PRO A 27 -14.74 -8.84 -1.96
N PHE A 28 -13.89 -7.87 -2.32
CA PHE A 28 -12.51 -7.84 -1.83
C PHE A 28 -12.50 -7.78 -0.30
N GLN A 29 -11.69 -8.64 0.32
CA GLN A 29 -11.55 -8.66 1.77
C GLN A 29 -10.42 -7.71 2.18
N PRO A 30 -10.68 -6.70 3.04
CA PRO A 30 -9.63 -5.84 3.56
C PRO A 30 -8.49 -6.66 4.18
N THR A 31 -7.25 -6.18 4.04
CA THR A 31 -6.10 -6.84 4.69
C THR A 31 -5.77 -6.21 6.03
N ASP A 32 -4.99 -6.93 6.84
CA ASP A 32 -4.39 -6.37 8.04
C ASP A 32 -3.48 -5.17 7.69
N VAL A 33 -3.37 -4.24 8.64
CA VAL A 33 -2.46 -3.10 8.58
C VAL A 33 -1.02 -3.57 8.81
N VAL A 34 -0.15 -3.31 7.83
CA VAL A 34 1.26 -3.69 7.87
C VAL A 34 2.13 -2.44 7.99
N LYS A 35 2.97 -2.39 9.03
CA LYS A 35 4.01 -1.37 9.16
C LYS A 35 5.09 -1.58 8.08
N ILE A 36 5.40 -0.54 7.32
CA ILE A 36 6.43 -0.58 6.28
C ILE A 36 7.65 0.30 6.59
N ASP A 37 7.50 1.34 7.40
CA ASP A 37 8.62 2.16 7.85
C ASP A 37 8.30 2.93 9.14
N GLU A 38 9.34 3.40 9.82
CA GLU A 38 9.19 4.21 11.03
C GLU A 38 10.39 5.12 11.27
N GLY A 39 10.20 6.14 12.09
CA GLY A 39 11.26 7.04 12.49
C GLY A 39 10.80 8.07 13.49
N ALA A 40 11.59 9.12 13.66
CA ALA A 40 11.23 10.26 14.48
C ALA A 40 11.74 11.56 13.85
N VAL A 41 10.94 12.63 13.97
CA VAL A 41 11.27 13.99 13.56
C VAL A 41 10.92 14.91 14.72
N ASP A 42 11.86 15.75 15.15
CA ASP A 42 11.69 16.68 16.27
C ASP A 42 11.13 16.03 17.56
N GLY A 43 11.52 14.78 17.82
CA GLY A 43 11.08 14.01 18.97
C GLY A 43 9.68 13.39 18.85
N ALA A 44 8.97 13.63 17.76
CA ALA A 44 7.72 12.95 17.43
C ALA A 44 8.00 11.72 16.56
N GLY A 45 7.60 10.55 17.05
CA GLY A 45 7.72 9.30 16.29
C GLY A 45 6.59 9.15 15.27
N TRP A 46 6.91 8.52 14.14
CA TRP A 46 5.98 8.28 13.03
C TRP A 46 6.09 6.84 12.55
N THR A 47 5.02 6.35 11.93
CA THR A 47 4.96 5.04 11.30
C THR A 47 4.23 5.15 9.98
N LEU A 48 4.81 4.63 8.91
CA LEU A 48 4.13 4.47 7.62
C LEU A 48 3.59 3.05 7.54
N VAL A 49 2.31 2.92 7.18
CA VAL A 49 1.64 1.62 7.05
C VAL A 49 1.06 1.41 5.66
N THR A 50 0.77 0.16 5.32
CA THR A 50 0.04 -0.24 4.11
C THR A 50 -0.99 -1.33 4.41
N PHE A 51 -2.10 -1.33 3.67
CA PHE A 51 -3.16 -2.33 3.69
C PHE A 51 -4.00 -2.23 2.42
N HIS A 52 -4.91 -3.17 2.20
CA HIS A 52 -5.98 -3.03 1.21
C HIS A 52 -7.31 -2.72 1.88
N ASN A 53 -8.05 -1.75 1.35
CA ASN A 53 -9.41 -1.44 1.83
C ASN A 53 -10.45 -2.43 1.28
N ALA A 54 -11.73 -2.21 1.61
CA ALA A 54 -12.85 -3.06 1.16
C ALA A 54 -13.08 -3.02 -0.36
N ASP A 55 -12.59 -1.98 -1.03
CA ASP A 55 -12.66 -1.82 -2.48
C ASP A 55 -11.44 -2.44 -3.19
N GLY A 56 -10.50 -3.03 -2.44
CA GLY A 56 -9.28 -3.64 -2.96
C GLY A 56 -8.14 -2.68 -3.28
N GLU A 57 -8.32 -1.40 -2.98
CA GLU A 57 -7.30 -0.38 -3.19
C GLU A 57 -6.19 -0.54 -2.17
N THR A 58 -4.93 -0.45 -2.61
CA THR A 58 -3.82 -0.33 -1.65
C THR A 58 -3.92 1.05 -1.00
N CYS A 59 -3.69 1.09 0.30
CA CYS A 59 -3.64 2.31 1.10
C CYS A 59 -2.23 2.50 1.64
N LEU A 60 -1.83 3.75 1.77
CA LEU A 60 -0.66 4.18 2.52
C LEU A 60 -1.12 5.22 3.54
N GLU A 61 -0.69 5.10 4.79
CA GLU A 61 -1.10 6.04 5.84
C GLU A 61 0.04 6.34 6.80
N LEU A 62 0.19 7.61 7.16
CA LEU A 62 1.01 7.98 8.31
C LEU A 62 0.21 7.83 9.59
N ARG A 63 0.88 7.21 10.57
CA ARG A 63 0.39 7.01 11.93
C ARG A 63 1.42 7.51 12.92
N ASP A 64 0.99 7.67 14.16
CA ASP A 64 1.93 7.91 15.25
C ASP A 64 2.79 6.66 15.55
N ALA A 65 3.78 6.81 16.43
CA ALA A 65 4.66 5.71 16.83
C ALA A 65 3.93 4.50 17.46
N GLY A 66 2.69 4.68 17.91
CA GLY A 66 1.84 3.61 18.45
C GLY A 66 0.94 2.96 17.39
N MET A 67 1.14 3.25 16.11
CA MET A 67 0.29 2.82 14.99
C MET A 67 -1.18 3.26 15.12
N ARG A 68 -1.46 4.30 15.89
CA ARG A 68 -2.81 4.83 16.03
C ARG A 68 -3.15 5.69 14.82
N GLU A 69 -4.35 5.47 14.29
CA GLU A 69 -4.91 6.34 13.27
C GLU A 69 -5.08 7.75 13.82
N ASN A 70 -4.75 8.73 12.98
CA ASN A 70 -4.93 10.13 13.29
C ASN A 70 -5.40 10.85 12.02
N PRO A 71 -6.64 11.38 12.00
CA PRO A 71 -7.20 12.02 10.81
C PRO A 71 -6.47 13.32 10.41
N ASP A 72 -5.63 13.87 11.29
CA ASP A 72 -4.81 15.05 10.99
C ASP A 72 -3.53 14.71 10.21
N LEU A 73 -3.16 13.42 10.13
CA LEU A 73 -2.00 12.95 9.37
C LEU A 73 -2.39 12.58 7.95
N SER A 74 -1.45 12.72 7.02
CA SER A 74 -1.68 12.34 5.63
C SER A 74 -1.85 10.83 5.48
N GLY A 75 -2.66 10.45 4.50
CA GLY A 75 -2.93 9.07 4.13
C GLY A 75 -3.95 9.00 3.02
N GLY A 76 -4.01 7.87 2.33
CA GLY A 76 -4.91 7.71 1.19
C GLY A 76 -4.84 6.33 0.56
N CYS A 77 -5.92 5.98 -0.12
CA CYS A 77 -6.10 4.75 -0.88
C CYS A 77 -6.24 5.08 -2.36
N GLY A 78 -5.87 4.14 -3.23
CA GLY A 78 -6.16 4.25 -4.65
C GLY A 78 -5.66 3.05 -5.45
N PRO A 79 -5.99 2.99 -6.75
CA PRO A 79 -5.52 1.92 -7.62
C PRO A 79 -4.07 2.16 -8.06
N TRP A 80 -3.09 1.99 -7.17
CA TRP A 80 -1.67 2.23 -7.49
C TRP A 80 -1.11 1.34 -8.62
N ASN A 81 -1.89 0.35 -9.04
CA ASN A 81 -1.57 -0.62 -10.09
C ASN A 81 -2.04 -0.19 -11.50
N ASP A 82 -2.95 0.79 -11.62
CA ASP A 82 -3.42 1.30 -12.91
C ASP A 82 -2.63 2.54 -13.33
N ASP A 83 -2.12 2.53 -14.57
CA ASP A 83 -1.33 3.59 -15.21
C ASP A 83 -2.06 4.94 -15.07
N PRO A 84 -1.64 5.81 -14.14
CA PRO A 84 -2.35 7.04 -13.86
C PRO A 84 -1.93 8.12 -14.84
N THR A 85 -2.74 9.15 -14.98
CA THR A 85 -2.42 10.35 -15.74
C THR A 85 -1.80 11.47 -14.87
N GLY A 86 -1.18 11.17 -13.72
CA GLY A 86 -0.60 12.18 -12.79
C GLY A 86 -0.48 11.80 -11.28
N GLY A 87 0.42 12.52 -10.57
CA GLY A 87 1.20 12.23 -9.34
C GLY A 87 0.71 11.21 -8.31
N ARG A 88 1.23 9.98 -8.31
CA ARG A 88 0.98 9.03 -7.19
C ARG A 88 2.10 8.96 -6.15
N TYR A 89 2.35 10.10 -5.52
CA TYR A 89 2.88 10.14 -4.15
C TYR A 89 1.95 11.04 -3.35
N MET A 90 1.88 10.82 -2.05
CA MET A 90 1.16 11.67 -1.14
C MET A 90 2.12 12.60 -0.45
N ASP A 91 1.78 13.87 -0.48
CA ASP A 91 2.39 14.88 0.35
C ASP A 91 1.39 15.28 1.44
N GLY A 92 1.89 15.60 2.63
CA GLY A 92 1.08 16.26 3.64
C GLY A 92 1.53 15.98 5.06
N LYS A 93 0.68 16.44 5.98
CA LYS A 93 1.01 16.53 7.41
C LYS A 93 1.50 15.22 7.99
N GLY A 94 2.61 15.31 8.71
CA GLY A 94 3.14 14.27 9.56
C GLY A 94 3.12 14.62 11.04
N PRO A 95 3.56 13.68 11.90
CA PRO A 95 3.71 13.93 13.33
C PRO A 95 4.69 15.08 13.62
N GLY A 96 4.52 15.78 14.75
CA GLY A 96 5.52 16.73 15.23
C GLY A 96 5.65 18.04 14.44
N ARG A 97 4.59 18.48 13.74
CA ARG A 97 4.59 19.67 12.85
C ARG A 97 5.48 19.54 11.61
N SER A 98 5.82 18.31 11.23
CA SER A 98 6.54 18.03 9.99
C SER A 98 5.58 17.76 8.83
N GLU A 99 6.09 17.85 7.62
CA GLU A 99 5.40 17.43 6.40
C GLU A 99 6.13 16.21 5.83
N PHE A 100 5.41 15.37 5.10
CA PHE A 100 5.96 14.13 4.55
C PHE A 100 5.60 13.99 3.09
N ALA A 101 6.47 13.33 2.34
CA ALA A 101 6.14 12.77 1.04
C ALA A 101 6.46 11.29 0.99
N TYR A 102 5.53 10.48 0.50
CA TYR A 102 5.70 9.04 0.38
C TYR A 102 4.82 8.47 -0.72
N GLY A 103 5.25 7.34 -1.29
CA GLY A 103 4.50 6.73 -2.38
C GLY A 103 5.07 5.37 -2.77
N LEU A 104 4.24 4.62 -3.51
CA LEU A 104 4.63 3.34 -4.09
C LEU A 104 5.49 3.57 -5.34
N LEU A 105 6.42 2.65 -5.57
CA LEU A 105 7.42 2.75 -6.63
C LEU A 105 7.45 1.46 -7.47
N LYS A 106 7.74 1.65 -8.76
CA LYS A 106 8.02 0.54 -9.69
C LYS A 106 9.34 -0.14 -9.29
N ALA A 107 9.45 -1.43 -9.58
CA ALA A 107 10.63 -2.24 -9.28
C ALA A 107 11.99 -1.63 -9.69
N PRO A 108 12.16 -0.98 -10.86
CA PRO A 108 13.46 -0.44 -11.26
C PRO A 108 13.91 0.79 -10.45
N VAL A 109 13.01 1.47 -9.71
CA VAL A 109 13.41 2.67 -8.96
C VAL A 109 14.36 2.32 -7.82
N ALA A 110 15.50 3.00 -7.75
CA ALA A 110 16.52 2.82 -6.73
C ALA A 110 16.58 4.00 -5.76
N THR A 111 16.41 5.21 -6.28
CA THR A 111 16.48 6.45 -5.50
C THR A 111 15.39 7.43 -5.93
N VAL A 112 14.96 8.24 -4.97
CA VAL A 112 14.06 9.38 -5.17
C VAL A 112 14.76 10.62 -4.65
N THR A 113 14.84 11.65 -5.49
CA THR A 113 15.38 12.97 -5.13
C THR A 113 14.25 13.99 -5.13
N ALA A 114 14.06 14.66 -4.00
CA ALA A 114 13.19 15.82 -3.85
C ALA A 114 14.01 17.12 -3.92
N THR A 115 13.54 18.11 -4.67
CA THR A 115 14.15 19.44 -4.77
C THR A 115 13.12 20.55 -4.61
N ALA A 116 13.51 21.66 -3.99
CA ALA A 116 12.70 22.87 -3.90
C ALA A 116 13.59 24.12 -4.06
N PRO A 117 13.08 25.24 -4.60
CA PRO A 117 13.85 26.47 -4.74
C PRO A 117 14.41 26.97 -3.40
N GLY A 118 15.71 27.22 -3.35
CA GLY A 118 16.38 27.71 -2.14
C GLY A 118 16.63 26.65 -1.05
N GLN A 119 16.26 25.39 -1.30
CA GLN A 119 16.45 24.28 -0.38
C GLN A 119 17.52 23.30 -0.89
N ASN A 120 18.14 22.55 0.03
CA ASN A 120 19.03 21.45 -0.35
C ASN A 120 18.21 20.28 -0.90
N ALA A 121 18.72 19.64 -1.96
CA ALA A 121 18.11 18.43 -2.49
C ALA A 121 18.15 17.31 -1.43
N VAL A 122 17.05 16.59 -1.28
CA VAL A 122 16.93 15.44 -0.39
C VAL A 122 16.84 14.18 -1.25
N THR A 123 17.80 13.27 -1.12
CA THR A 123 17.79 11.98 -1.83
C THR A 123 17.61 10.85 -0.84
N VAL A 124 16.64 9.97 -1.10
CA VAL A 124 16.39 8.75 -0.33
C VAL A 124 16.47 7.52 -1.22
N SER A 125 16.83 6.39 -0.62
CA SER A 125 16.76 5.08 -1.29
C SER A 125 15.32 4.57 -1.30
N ALA A 126 14.94 3.94 -2.42
CA ALA A 126 13.71 3.17 -2.49
C ALA A 126 13.83 1.92 -1.60
N LYS A 127 12.78 1.64 -0.84
CA LYS A 127 12.69 0.50 0.08
C LYS A 127 11.77 -0.56 -0.51
N SER A 128 12.01 -1.83 -0.21
CA SER A 128 11.16 -2.92 -0.70
C SER A 128 9.83 -2.95 0.04
N MET A 129 8.74 -3.16 -0.69
CA MET A 129 7.45 -3.40 -0.06
C MET A 129 7.36 -4.84 0.49
N PRO A 130 6.54 -5.08 1.53
CA PRO A 130 6.21 -6.44 1.96
C PRO A 130 5.57 -7.26 0.84
N ALA A 131 5.82 -8.57 0.85
CA ALA A 131 5.17 -9.48 -0.09
C ALA A 131 3.63 -9.41 0.06
N GLY A 132 2.90 -9.40 -1.06
CA GLY A 132 1.44 -9.34 -1.06
C GLY A 132 0.83 -7.94 -0.94
N SER A 133 1.64 -6.88 -0.85
CA SER A 133 1.16 -5.48 -0.76
C SER A 133 0.67 -4.87 -2.08
N GLY A 134 0.83 -5.59 -3.20
CA GLY A 134 0.48 -5.11 -4.54
C GLY A 134 1.52 -4.18 -5.19
N ALA A 135 2.55 -3.72 -4.46
CA ALA A 135 3.62 -2.87 -5.01
C ALA A 135 5.02 -3.48 -4.82
N ALA A 136 5.99 -3.01 -5.61
CA ALA A 136 7.36 -3.53 -5.55
C ALA A 136 8.21 -2.79 -4.52
N LYS A 137 8.14 -1.45 -4.51
CA LYS A 137 8.97 -0.58 -3.67
C LYS A 137 8.16 0.59 -3.14
N PHE A 138 8.72 1.34 -2.21
CA PHE A 138 8.18 2.61 -1.71
C PHE A 138 9.31 3.58 -1.37
N PHE A 139 8.96 4.86 -1.18
CA PHE A 139 9.82 5.84 -0.54
C PHE A 139 9.05 6.60 0.53
N VAL A 140 9.80 7.24 1.43
CA VAL A 140 9.29 8.22 2.38
C VAL A 140 10.37 9.26 2.65
N ILE A 141 9.97 10.51 2.71
CA ILE A 141 10.80 11.67 3.04
C ILE A 141 10.03 12.49 4.06
N ALA A 142 10.70 12.91 5.13
CA ALA A 142 10.19 13.90 6.05
C ALA A 142 10.86 15.25 5.77
N PHE A 143 10.07 16.32 5.77
CA PHE A 143 10.52 17.69 5.53
C PHE A 143 10.30 18.53 6.79
N PRO A 144 11.24 19.45 7.09
CA PRO A 144 11.06 20.43 8.17
C PRO A 144 10.06 21.55 7.79
N ASP A 145 9.82 21.73 6.49
CA ASP A 145 9.02 22.81 5.90
C ASP A 145 7.95 22.21 4.95
N ASP A 146 7.08 23.07 4.43
CA ASP A 146 5.99 22.72 3.52
C ASP A 146 6.44 21.95 2.25
N THR A 147 5.75 20.84 1.96
CA THR A 147 5.93 19.97 0.80
C THR A 147 5.46 20.59 -0.52
N GLU A 148 4.60 21.61 -0.53
CA GLU A 148 3.95 22.15 -1.75
C GLU A 148 4.95 22.63 -2.84
N THR A 149 6.13 23.07 -2.43
CA THR A 149 7.16 23.59 -3.35
C THR A 149 8.13 22.54 -3.88
N TRP A 150 8.03 21.30 -3.38
CA TRP A 150 8.96 20.24 -3.72
C TRP A 150 8.60 19.57 -5.05
N ARG A 151 9.63 19.07 -5.73
CA ARG A 151 9.56 18.33 -6.99
C ARG A 151 10.37 17.06 -6.86
N TYR A 152 9.87 15.96 -7.42
CA TYR A 152 10.45 14.64 -7.22
C TYR A 152 10.94 14.06 -8.55
N THR A 153 12.10 13.42 -8.50
CA THR A 153 12.66 12.67 -9.63
C THR A 153 13.12 11.31 -9.12
N ALA A 154 13.03 10.26 -9.94
CA ALA A 154 13.57 8.96 -9.62
C ALA A 154 14.69 8.55 -10.57
N LYS A 155 15.55 7.68 -10.07
CA LYS A 155 16.57 7.00 -10.85
C LYS A 155 16.61 5.52 -10.53
N ASP A 156 16.99 4.72 -11.52
CA ASP A 156 17.32 3.31 -11.33
C ASP A 156 18.71 3.11 -10.72
N ASP A 157 19.10 1.85 -10.53
CA ASP A 157 20.40 1.46 -9.94
C ASP A 157 21.60 1.84 -10.84
N HIS A 158 21.35 2.24 -12.10
CA HIS A 158 22.37 2.71 -13.04
C HIS A 158 22.38 4.25 -13.17
N GLY A 159 21.52 4.94 -12.43
CA GLY A 159 21.39 6.40 -12.46
C GLY A 159 20.59 6.91 -13.65
N ALA A 160 19.95 6.05 -14.44
CA ALA A 160 19.07 6.45 -15.52
C ALA A 160 17.76 7.01 -14.91
N PRO A 161 17.21 8.10 -15.46
CA PRO A 161 15.93 8.61 -15.01
C PRO A 161 14.83 7.55 -15.13
N VAL A 162 14.09 7.37 -14.05
CA VAL A 162 12.84 6.61 -14.05
C VAL A 162 11.75 7.61 -13.78
N GLU A 163 10.70 7.58 -14.61
CA GLU A 163 9.48 8.27 -14.25
C GLU A 163 8.99 7.65 -12.95
N LEU A 164 9.04 8.45 -11.87
CA LEU A 164 8.04 8.30 -10.82
C LEU A 164 6.73 8.27 -11.59
N GLY A 165 5.88 7.25 -11.34
CA GLY A 165 4.56 7.20 -11.97
C GLY A 165 3.99 8.62 -11.98
N PRO A 166 3.44 9.08 -13.11
CA PRO A 166 3.19 10.50 -13.31
C PRO A 166 2.50 11.08 -12.10
#